data_AF-A0A0K1PAV5-F1
#
_entry.id   AF-A0A0K1PAV5-F1
#
_cell.length_a   1.000
_cell.length_b   1.000
_cell.length_c   1.000
_cell.angle_alpha   90.00
_cell.angle_beta   90.00
_cell.angle_gamma   90.00
#
_symmetry.space_group_name_H-M   'P 1'
#
loop_
_entity.id
_entity.type
_entity.pdbx_description
1 polymer ?
#
loop_
_entity_poly.entity_id
_entity_poly.type
_entity_poly.pdbx_seq_one_letter_code
_entity_poly.pdbx_strand_id
1 'polypeptide(L)'
;MSRISGGQGGAAMLGDRSAETFVLEEVGSDAVFGRGPDVSVPTGERASFLLPAIGAEPGESRFTVRYSSSLVKPDAIEVRVNDEVIGFVAGSGAAWKRDQEIRLPARVLRPGERNVLAFVDPLHGAPNEQAEWQVGEIELVVEPIPHCDPVDCIEQAERHFALGSRAFEARALAPRSLFDAWLSLRMALRFVENLSARPGVHGRIVALLGEVDVELQARCSRLRFTVERSVALDELGRARSAADELLRTFPGPEHRCHGMARQMLSWLDG
;
A
#
# COMPACT_ATOMS: atom_id res chain seq x y z
N MET A 1 36.20 -32.10 33.24
CA MET A 1 34.94 -32.41 32.55
C MET A 1 34.46 -31.15 31.86
N SER A 2 34.65 -31.11 30.54
CA SER A 2 34.24 -30.01 29.66
C SER A 2 32.71 -29.93 29.57
N ARG A 3 32.15 -28.71 29.53
CA ARG A 3 30.89 -28.46 28.82
C ARG A 3 31.07 -27.25 27.92
N ILE A 4 30.75 -27.52 26.68
CA ILE A 4 30.95 -26.76 25.46
C ILE A 4 29.90 -25.66 25.38
N SER A 5 30.33 -24.43 25.09
CA SER A 5 29.46 -23.39 24.53
C SER A 5 29.18 -23.71 23.06
N GLY A 6 27.95 -23.53 22.59
CA GLY A 6 27.69 -23.57 21.16
C GLY A 6 26.20 -23.63 20.87
N GLY A 7 25.69 -22.58 20.24
CA GLY A 7 24.30 -22.53 19.79
C GLY A 7 23.87 -21.14 19.33
N GLN A 8 24.73 -20.40 18.62
CA GLN A 8 24.25 -19.37 17.70
C GLN A 8 23.45 -20.10 16.62
N GLY A 9 22.12 -19.97 16.67
CA GLY A 9 21.24 -20.43 15.61
C GLY A 9 21.56 -19.64 14.35
N GLY A 10 22.28 -20.29 13.43
CA GLY A 10 22.59 -19.73 12.13
C GLY A 10 21.31 -19.38 11.40
N ALA A 11 21.18 -18.12 10.99
CA ALA A 11 20.45 -17.79 9.79
C ALA A 11 21.07 -18.63 8.68
N ALA A 12 20.38 -19.71 8.27
CA ALA A 12 20.70 -20.36 7.02
C ALA A 12 20.69 -19.26 5.96
N MET A 13 21.82 -19.03 5.29
CA MET A 13 21.89 -18.11 4.18
C MET A 13 20.95 -18.65 3.10
N LEU A 14 19.71 -18.16 3.09
CA LEU A 14 18.78 -18.38 2.01
C LEU A 14 19.51 -17.91 0.74
N GLY A 15 19.70 -18.82 -0.21
CA GLY A 15 20.28 -18.49 -1.50
C GLY A 15 19.42 -17.45 -2.22
N ASP A 16 20.00 -16.75 -3.19
CA ASP A 16 19.25 -15.80 -4.00
C ASP A 16 18.09 -16.51 -4.72
N ARG A 17 16.87 -15.99 -4.54
CA ARG A 17 15.61 -16.54 -5.04
C ARG A 17 15.07 -15.73 -6.22
N SER A 18 15.91 -14.94 -6.88
CA SER A 18 15.50 -14.09 -8.01
C SER A 18 14.84 -14.85 -9.17
N ALA A 19 15.13 -16.14 -9.32
CA ALA A 19 14.52 -17.01 -10.33
C ALA A 19 13.11 -17.51 -9.94
N GLU A 20 12.69 -17.33 -8.70
CA GLU A 20 11.39 -17.79 -8.22
C GLU A 20 10.29 -16.77 -8.51
N THR A 21 9.06 -17.29 -8.70
CA THR A 21 7.85 -16.47 -8.72
C THR A 21 6.97 -16.89 -7.56
N PHE A 22 6.79 -15.99 -6.60
CA PHE A 22 6.02 -16.21 -5.37
C PHE A 22 4.52 -16.04 -5.65
N VAL A 23 3.67 -16.89 -5.09
CA VAL A 23 2.21 -16.64 -5.14
C VAL A 23 1.90 -15.53 -4.14
N LEU A 24 1.40 -14.38 -4.58
CA LEU A 24 1.25 -13.19 -3.73
C LEU A 24 0.41 -13.47 -2.47
N GLU A 25 -0.63 -14.28 -2.60
CA GLU A 25 -1.54 -14.65 -1.49
C GLU A 25 -0.89 -15.56 -0.44
N GLU A 26 0.25 -16.18 -0.77
CA GLU A 26 1.00 -17.08 0.11
C GLU A 26 2.21 -16.39 0.75
N VAL A 27 2.49 -15.14 0.36
CA VAL A 27 3.58 -14.34 0.93
C VAL A 27 3.18 -13.86 2.32
N GLY A 28 4.00 -14.16 3.32
CA GLY A 28 3.83 -13.65 4.68
C GLY A 28 3.87 -12.13 4.72
N SER A 29 3.05 -11.50 5.56
CA SER A 29 2.99 -10.04 5.67
C SER A 29 4.28 -9.39 6.21
N ASP A 30 5.15 -10.18 6.84
CA ASP A 30 6.47 -9.84 7.35
C ASP A 30 7.61 -10.17 6.36
N ALA A 31 7.29 -10.72 5.19
CA ALA A 31 8.28 -11.03 4.18
C ALA A 31 8.86 -9.73 3.56
N VAL A 32 10.19 -9.66 3.53
CA VAL A 32 10.97 -8.56 2.95
C VAL A 32 11.83 -9.14 1.84
N PHE A 33 11.65 -8.61 0.64
CA PHE A 33 12.34 -9.03 -0.58
C PHE A 33 13.39 -7.98 -0.98
N GLY A 34 14.41 -8.41 -1.71
CA GLY A 34 15.46 -7.58 -2.27
C GLY A 34 16.85 -7.98 -1.81
N ARG A 35 17.68 -6.98 -1.50
CA ARG A 35 19.08 -7.11 -1.10
C ARG A 35 19.43 -6.13 0.02
N GLY A 36 20.13 -6.60 1.05
CA GLY A 36 20.60 -5.77 2.15
C GLY A 36 20.25 -6.36 3.53
N PRO A 37 20.44 -5.58 4.61
CA PRO A 37 20.12 -6.01 5.98
C PRO A 37 18.61 -6.28 6.12
N ASP A 38 18.21 -7.19 7.01
CA ASP A 38 16.79 -7.45 7.34
C ASP A 38 15.91 -8.00 6.19
N VAL A 39 16.50 -8.36 5.04
CA VAL A 39 15.82 -9.10 3.96
C VAL A 39 15.58 -10.55 4.41
N SER A 40 14.32 -10.95 4.53
CA SER A 40 13.94 -12.33 4.86
C SER A 40 13.85 -13.24 3.64
N VAL A 41 13.70 -12.68 2.43
CA VAL A 41 13.65 -13.41 1.16
C VAL A 41 14.64 -12.80 0.14
N PRO A 42 15.91 -13.25 0.14
CA PRO A 42 16.93 -12.71 -0.77
C PRO A 42 16.52 -12.85 -2.24
N THR A 43 16.44 -11.72 -2.95
CA THR A 43 16.00 -11.59 -4.34
C THR A 43 16.79 -10.45 -4.98
N GLY A 44 18.07 -10.67 -5.20
CA GLY A 44 19.05 -9.63 -5.53
C GLY A 44 18.75 -8.88 -6.84
N GLU A 45 18.40 -9.62 -7.89
CA GLU A 45 18.07 -9.10 -9.22
C GLU A 45 16.59 -8.73 -9.33
N ARG A 46 15.71 -9.62 -8.85
CA ARG A 46 14.27 -9.53 -9.10
C ARG A 46 13.44 -10.22 -8.02
N ALA A 47 12.37 -9.57 -7.59
CA ALA A 47 11.31 -10.20 -6.79
C ALA A 47 10.03 -10.31 -7.64
N SER A 48 9.61 -11.54 -7.98
CA SER A 48 8.45 -11.79 -8.86
C SER A 48 7.28 -12.38 -8.10
N PHE A 49 6.07 -11.87 -8.36
CA PHE A 49 4.84 -12.25 -7.69
C PHE A 49 3.78 -12.63 -8.71
N LEU A 50 3.26 -13.84 -8.60
CA LEU A 50 2.10 -14.31 -9.33
C LEU A 50 0.85 -13.72 -8.66
N LEU A 51 0.16 -12.87 -9.40
CA LEU A 51 -1.12 -12.30 -8.99
C LEU A 51 -2.25 -13.32 -9.18
N PRO A 52 -3.36 -13.20 -8.42
CA PRO A 52 -4.57 -13.98 -8.70
C PRO A 52 -5.04 -13.74 -10.15
N ALA A 53 -5.80 -14.68 -10.69
CA ALA A 53 -6.37 -14.52 -12.02
C ALA A 53 -7.26 -13.28 -12.03
N ILE A 54 -6.95 -12.34 -12.92
CA ILE A 54 -7.69 -11.09 -13.06
C ILE A 54 -8.89 -11.34 -13.98
N GLY A 55 -10.04 -10.77 -13.65
CA GLY A 55 -11.32 -10.99 -14.33
C GLY A 55 -11.22 -11.01 -15.86
N ALA A 56 -12.07 -11.83 -16.49
CA ALA A 56 -12.04 -12.05 -17.93
C ALA A 56 -12.46 -10.81 -18.75
N GLU A 57 -13.22 -9.89 -18.16
CA GLU A 57 -13.69 -8.68 -18.82
C GLU A 57 -12.78 -7.48 -18.52
N PRO A 58 -12.11 -6.92 -19.55
CA PRO A 58 -11.31 -5.71 -19.39
C PRO A 58 -12.18 -4.54 -18.91
N GLY A 59 -11.77 -3.88 -17.83
CA GLY A 59 -12.40 -2.64 -17.37
C GLY A 59 -13.48 -2.81 -16.30
N GLU A 60 -13.76 -4.04 -15.83
CA GLU A 60 -14.67 -4.24 -14.67
C GLU A 60 -14.05 -3.84 -13.34
N SER A 61 -12.72 -3.84 -13.24
CA SER A 61 -11.99 -3.59 -12.00
C SER A 61 -10.69 -2.84 -12.26
N ARG A 62 -10.33 -2.01 -11.28
CA ARG A 62 -9.06 -1.34 -11.16
C ARG A 62 -8.19 -2.14 -10.19
N PHE A 63 -6.93 -2.35 -10.60
CA PHE A 63 -5.94 -3.08 -9.83
C PHE A 63 -4.84 -2.11 -9.41
N THR A 64 -4.55 -2.07 -8.12
CA THR A 64 -3.49 -1.25 -7.54
C THR A 64 -2.62 -2.13 -6.67
N VAL A 65 -1.31 -2.06 -6.84
CA VAL A 65 -0.37 -2.71 -5.93
C VAL A 65 0.01 -1.71 -4.86
N ARG A 66 -0.26 -2.06 -3.60
CA ARG A 66 0.27 -1.38 -2.43
C ARG A 66 1.54 -2.07 -1.98
N TYR A 67 2.53 -1.29 -1.57
CA TYR A 67 3.79 -1.81 -1.07
C TYR A 67 4.50 -0.80 -0.17
N SER A 68 5.48 -1.30 0.57
CA SER A 68 6.43 -0.53 1.34
C SER A 68 7.82 -0.73 0.74
N SER A 69 8.71 0.27 0.85
CA SER A 69 10.10 0.13 0.41
C SER A 69 11.09 0.80 1.35
N SER A 70 12.33 0.33 1.33
CA SER A 70 13.46 0.90 2.05
C SER A 70 14.73 0.78 1.21
N LEU A 71 15.68 1.68 1.45
CA LEU A 71 16.98 1.74 0.77
C LEU A 71 16.85 1.83 -0.76
N VAL A 72 15.74 2.37 -1.28
CA VAL A 72 15.55 2.50 -2.72
C VAL A 72 16.11 3.81 -3.27
N LYS A 73 17.10 3.75 -4.17
CA LYS A 73 17.48 4.94 -4.95
C LYS A 73 16.32 5.34 -5.89
N PRO A 74 16.05 6.64 -6.08
CA PRO A 74 15.04 7.08 -7.03
C PRO A 74 15.26 6.46 -8.42
N ASP A 75 14.19 5.97 -9.04
CA ASP A 75 14.15 5.42 -10.40
C ASP A 75 15.08 4.23 -10.66
N ALA A 76 15.59 3.58 -9.60
CA ALA A 76 16.55 2.48 -9.73
C ALA A 76 15.88 1.10 -9.75
N ILE A 77 14.74 0.92 -9.08
CA ILE A 77 13.97 -0.32 -9.11
C ILE A 77 12.76 -0.14 -10.02
N GLU A 78 12.70 -0.91 -11.10
CA GLU A 78 11.58 -0.96 -12.02
C GLU A 78 10.45 -1.79 -11.43
N VAL A 79 9.21 -1.32 -11.61
CA VAL A 79 8.02 -2.14 -11.41
C VAL A 79 7.53 -2.61 -12.76
N ARG A 80 7.43 -3.92 -12.92
CA ARG A 80 7.01 -4.58 -14.16
C ARG A 80 5.76 -5.42 -13.95
N VAL A 81 4.92 -5.50 -14.98
CA VAL A 81 3.83 -6.47 -15.07
C VAL A 81 3.93 -7.19 -16.39
N ASN A 82 3.99 -8.53 -16.34
CA ASN A 82 4.19 -9.38 -17.53
C ASN A 82 5.40 -8.92 -18.36
N ASP A 83 6.49 -8.59 -17.66
CA ASP A 83 7.77 -8.06 -18.15
C ASP A 83 7.75 -6.66 -18.79
N GLU A 84 6.59 -6.00 -18.84
CA GLU A 84 6.48 -4.61 -19.26
C GLU A 84 6.66 -3.65 -18.07
N VAL A 85 7.52 -2.63 -18.23
CA VAL A 85 7.74 -1.58 -17.23
C VAL A 85 6.51 -0.67 -17.13
N ILE A 86 5.95 -0.55 -15.93
CA ILE A 86 4.79 0.30 -15.64
C ILE A 86 5.16 1.52 -14.77
N GLY A 87 6.36 1.53 -14.21
CA GLY A 87 6.86 2.63 -13.39
C GLY A 87 8.10 2.22 -12.60
N PHE A 88 8.44 3.04 -11.61
CA PHE A 88 9.57 2.82 -10.72
C PHE A 88 9.13 2.92 -9.27
N VAL A 89 9.83 2.20 -8.39
CA VAL A 89 9.69 2.40 -6.95
C VAL A 89 10.21 3.79 -6.61
N ALA A 90 9.41 4.58 -5.90
CA ALA A 90 9.85 5.90 -5.48
C ALA A 90 10.98 5.78 -4.45
N GLY A 91 11.94 6.70 -4.50
CA GLY A 91 13.10 6.66 -3.63
C GLY A 91 12.76 6.66 -2.14
N SER A 92 13.51 5.87 -1.36
CA SER A 92 13.40 5.70 0.08
C SER A 92 14.78 5.60 0.73
N GLY A 93 14.95 6.20 1.91
CA GLY A 93 16.15 6.05 2.71
C GLY A 93 16.12 4.76 3.55
N ALA A 94 16.91 4.70 4.62
CA ALA A 94 16.89 3.56 5.55
C ALA A 94 15.57 3.40 6.32
N ALA A 95 14.79 4.47 6.44
CA ALA A 95 13.45 4.40 7.01
C ALA A 95 12.46 3.93 5.95
N TRP A 96 11.63 2.94 6.32
CA TRP A 96 10.58 2.41 5.45
C TRP A 96 9.60 3.50 5.02
N LYS A 97 9.49 3.68 3.69
CA LYS A 97 8.43 4.45 3.06
C LYS A 97 7.26 3.52 2.77
N ARG A 98 6.16 3.73 3.49
CA ARG A 98 4.97 2.88 3.46
C ARG A 98 3.84 3.49 2.64
N ASP A 99 2.82 2.69 2.31
CA ASP A 99 1.65 3.07 1.49
C ASP A 99 2.03 3.62 0.11
N GLN A 100 3.05 3.04 -0.50
CA GLN A 100 3.31 3.36 -1.90
C GLN A 100 2.31 2.59 -2.75
N GLU A 101 1.69 3.28 -3.70
CA GLU A 101 0.69 2.70 -4.59
C GLU A 101 1.18 2.81 -6.03
N ILE A 102 1.01 1.73 -6.80
CA ILE A 102 1.17 1.77 -8.25
C ILE A 102 -0.03 1.11 -8.92
N ARG A 103 -0.69 1.87 -9.80
CA ARG A 103 -1.85 1.39 -10.56
C ARG A 103 -1.36 0.47 -11.68
N LEU A 104 -1.96 -0.71 -11.80
CA LEU A 104 -1.68 -1.63 -12.90
C LEU A 104 -2.48 -1.18 -14.15
N PRO A 105 -1.82 -0.79 -15.25
CA PRO A 105 -2.53 -0.38 -16.46
C PRO A 105 -3.27 -1.56 -17.10
N ALA A 106 -4.53 -1.39 -17.49
CA ALA A 106 -5.31 -2.46 -18.13
C ALA A 106 -4.61 -3.05 -19.38
N ARG A 107 -3.87 -2.21 -20.11
CA ARG A 107 -3.11 -2.58 -21.32
C ARG A 107 -1.99 -3.61 -21.08
N VAL A 108 -1.49 -3.78 -19.85
CA VAL A 108 -0.43 -4.75 -19.53
C VAL A 108 -0.99 -6.02 -18.89
N LEU A 109 -2.27 -6.02 -18.53
CA LEU A 109 -2.94 -7.14 -17.89
C LEU A 109 -3.44 -8.13 -18.94
N ARG A 110 -3.32 -9.42 -18.63
CA ARG A 110 -3.89 -10.54 -19.41
C ARG A 110 -5.19 -10.98 -18.73
N PRO A 111 -6.37 -10.69 -19.32
CA PRO A 111 -7.66 -11.06 -18.76
C PRO A 111 -7.84 -12.57 -18.70
N GLY A 112 -8.41 -13.08 -17.61
CA GLY A 112 -8.64 -14.52 -17.41
C GLY A 112 -7.38 -15.34 -17.12
N GLU A 113 -6.21 -14.71 -17.12
CA GLU A 113 -4.92 -15.33 -16.83
C GLU A 113 -4.33 -14.80 -15.52
N ARG A 114 -3.38 -15.56 -14.95
CA ARG A 114 -2.53 -15.05 -13.87
C ARG A 114 -1.47 -14.12 -14.46
N ASN A 115 -1.27 -12.99 -13.79
CA ASN A 115 -0.34 -11.95 -14.20
C ASN A 115 0.89 -11.98 -13.27
N VAL A 116 2.06 -11.61 -13.77
CA VAL A 116 3.28 -11.56 -12.95
C VAL A 116 3.67 -10.10 -12.69
N LEU A 117 3.61 -9.68 -11.43
CA LEU A 117 4.20 -8.44 -10.94
C LEU A 117 5.68 -8.69 -10.62
N ALA A 118 6.57 -7.76 -10.93
CA ALA A 118 7.96 -7.85 -10.51
C ALA A 118 8.57 -6.50 -10.12
N PHE A 119 9.43 -6.53 -9.11
CA PHE A 119 10.37 -5.46 -8.79
C PHE A 119 11.75 -5.89 -9.28
N VAL A 120 12.40 -5.08 -10.11
CA VAL A 120 13.63 -5.46 -10.83
C VAL A 120 14.69 -4.38 -10.64
N ASP A 121 15.91 -4.80 -10.27
CA ASP A 121 17.12 -3.98 -10.40
C ASP A 121 17.68 -4.21 -11.82
N PRO A 122 17.42 -3.33 -12.79
CA PRO A 122 17.86 -3.52 -14.17
C PRO A 122 19.38 -3.42 -14.33
N LEU A 123 20.08 -2.96 -13.28
CA LEU A 123 21.54 -2.80 -13.26
C LEU A 123 22.22 -3.87 -12.40
N HIS A 124 21.51 -4.94 -12.00
CA HIS A 124 22.08 -6.02 -11.21
C HIS A 124 23.38 -6.57 -11.83
N GLY A 125 24.45 -6.63 -11.04
CA GLY A 125 25.77 -7.09 -11.49
C GLY A 125 26.56 -6.06 -12.30
N ALA A 126 26.05 -4.84 -12.51
CA ALA A 126 26.78 -3.73 -13.12
C ALA A 126 27.57 -2.91 -12.07
N PRO A 127 28.61 -2.15 -12.44
CA PRO A 127 29.39 -1.34 -11.50
C PRO A 127 28.57 -0.28 -10.74
N ASN A 128 27.45 0.15 -11.32
CA ASN A 128 26.52 1.13 -10.77
C ASN A 128 25.22 0.49 -10.27
N GLU A 129 25.24 -0.82 -10.00
CA GLU A 129 24.09 -1.54 -9.46
C GLU A 129 23.56 -0.88 -8.18
N GLN A 130 22.31 -1.18 -7.88
CA GLN A 130 21.76 -0.81 -6.60
C GLN A 130 22.25 -1.79 -5.53
N ALA A 131 23.21 -1.33 -4.72
CA ALA A 131 23.84 -2.12 -3.67
C ALA A 131 22.82 -2.73 -2.67
N GLU A 132 21.77 -1.97 -2.32
CA GLU A 132 20.73 -2.39 -1.40
C GLU A 132 19.38 -1.88 -1.88
N TRP A 133 18.34 -2.69 -1.75
CA TRP A 133 16.96 -2.34 -2.02
C TRP A 133 16.04 -3.31 -1.32
N GLN A 134 14.90 -2.80 -0.82
CA GLN A 134 13.95 -3.61 -0.07
C GLN A 134 12.53 -3.26 -0.45
N VAL A 135 11.70 -4.28 -0.61
CA VAL A 135 10.25 -4.17 -0.74
C VAL A 135 9.55 -5.16 0.18
N GLY A 136 8.39 -4.78 0.70
CA GLY A 136 7.60 -5.59 1.62
C GLY A 136 6.18 -5.05 1.74
N GLU A 137 5.34 -5.67 2.57
CA GLU A 137 3.93 -5.31 2.74
C GLU A 137 3.19 -5.21 1.38
N ILE A 138 3.47 -6.15 0.47
CA ILE A 138 2.94 -6.13 -0.90
C ILE A 138 1.52 -6.67 -0.92
N GLU A 139 0.58 -5.87 -1.42
CA GLU A 139 -0.85 -6.20 -1.47
C GLU A 139 -1.44 -5.81 -2.83
N LEU A 140 -2.26 -6.70 -3.40
CA LEU A 140 -3.10 -6.37 -4.56
C LEU A 140 -4.46 -5.87 -4.08
N VAL A 141 -4.75 -4.61 -4.35
CA VAL A 141 -6.05 -3.99 -4.09
C VAL A 141 -6.88 -4.02 -5.36
N VAL A 142 -8.03 -4.71 -5.29
CA VAL A 142 -9.01 -4.80 -6.38
C VAL A 142 -10.19 -3.88 -6.07
N GLU A 143 -10.45 -2.93 -6.95
CA GLU A 143 -11.54 -1.98 -6.81
C GLU A 143 -12.48 -2.11 -8.01
N PRO A 144 -13.75 -2.49 -7.82
CA PRO A 144 -14.69 -2.58 -8.93
C PRO A 144 -14.86 -1.20 -9.57
N ILE A 145 -14.88 -1.19 -10.89
CA ILE A 145 -15.22 -0.02 -11.68
C ILE A 145 -16.74 -0.02 -11.81
N PRO A 146 -17.42 1.09 -11.48
CA PRO A 146 -18.86 1.16 -11.65
C PRO A 146 -19.25 0.98 -13.12
N HIS A 147 -20.15 0.04 -13.38
CA HIS A 147 -20.81 -0.10 -14.68
C HIS A 147 -21.98 0.88 -14.74
N CYS A 148 -21.74 2.06 -15.30
CA CYS A 148 -22.76 3.05 -15.60
C CYS A 148 -22.51 3.62 -17.00
N ASP A 149 -23.57 4.12 -17.63
CA ASP A 149 -23.35 4.98 -18.79
C ASP A 149 -22.66 6.29 -18.34
N PRO A 150 -22.02 7.03 -19.26
CA PRO A 150 -21.27 8.23 -18.89
C PRO A 150 -22.08 9.29 -18.14
N VAL A 151 -23.38 9.41 -18.42
CA VAL A 151 -24.24 10.41 -17.78
C VAL A 151 -24.48 10.02 -16.32
N ASP A 152 -24.88 8.77 -16.09
CA ASP A 152 -25.08 8.20 -14.77
C ASP A 152 -23.80 8.24 -13.93
N CYS A 153 -22.66 7.89 -14.53
CA CYS A 153 -21.36 7.95 -13.86
C CYS A 153 -21.01 9.37 -13.40
N ILE A 154 -21.24 10.39 -14.25
CA ILE A 154 -21.00 11.79 -13.88
C ILE A 154 -21.93 12.22 -12.74
N GLU A 155 -23.21 11.84 -12.79
CA GLU A 155 -24.17 12.16 -11.73
C GLU A 155 -23.77 11.53 -10.39
N GLN A 156 -23.40 10.24 -10.38
CA GLN A 156 -22.93 9.57 -9.16
C GLN A 156 -21.64 10.21 -8.63
N ALA A 157 -20.72 10.59 -9.51
CA ALA A 157 -19.49 11.27 -9.12
C ALA A 157 -19.75 12.62 -8.45
N GLU A 158 -20.64 13.44 -9.01
CA GLU A 158 -21.05 14.71 -8.42
C GLU A 158 -21.74 14.51 -7.06
N ARG A 159 -22.60 13.49 -6.93
CA ARG A 159 -23.25 13.13 -5.68
C ARG A 159 -22.25 12.76 -4.59
N HIS A 160 -21.29 11.89 -4.92
CA HIS A 160 -20.24 11.46 -3.99
C HIS A 160 -19.26 12.59 -3.67
N PHE A 161 -18.94 13.44 -4.65
CA PHE A 161 -18.12 14.64 -4.44
C PHE A 161 -18.79 15.61 -3.47
N ALA A 162 -20.11 15.85 -3.61
CA ALA A 162 -20.86 16.69 -2.69
C ALA A 162 -20.92 16.11 -1.26
N LEU A 163 -21.08 14.79 -1.12
CA LEU A 163 -20.99 14.12 0.18
C LEU A 163 -19.60 14.27 0.81
N GLY A 164 -18.55 14.02 0.03
CA GLY A 164 -17.17 14.14 0.47
C GLY A 164 -16.80 15.57 0.88
N SER A 165 -17.24 16.56 0.10
CA SER A 165 -17.03 17.98 0.40
C SER A 165 -17.67 18.39 1.73
N ARG A 166 -18.94 18.02 1.95
CA ARG A 166 -19.65 18.29 3.22
C ARG A 166 -18.97 17.60 4.41
N ALA A 167 -18.53 16.36 4.23
CA ALA A 167 -17.82 15.63 5.29
C ALA A 167 -16.46 16.28 5.60
N PHE A 168 -15.75 16.79 4.59
CA PHE A 168 -14.50 17.51 4.76
C PHE A 168 -14.70 18.84 5.50
N GLU A 169 -15.76 19.59 5.19
CA GLU A 169 -16.13 20.80 5.95
C GLU A 169 -16.41 20.47 7.43
N ALA A 170 -17.05 19.33 7.70
CA ALA A 170 -17.35 18.86 9.05
C ALA A 170 -16.16 18.17 9.77
N ARG A 171 -14.97 18.07 9.17
CA ARG A 171 -13.83 17.30 9.72
C ARG A 171 -13.35 17.74 11.10
N ALA A 172 -13.55 19.01 11.43
CA ALA A 172 -13.20 19.56 12.74
C ALA A 172 -14.20 19.15 13.84
N LEU A 173 -15.41 18.73 13.47
CA LEU A 173 -16.50 18.43 14.41
C LEU A 173 -16.47 16.97 14.87
N ALA A 174 -16.13 16.04 13.99
CA ALA A 174 -16.06 14.62 14.31
C ALA A 174 -14.82 13.95 13.69
N PRO A 175 -14.05 13.15 14.46
CA PRO A 175 -12.87 12.45 13.95
C PRO A 175 -13.13 11.61 12.69
N ARG A 176 -14.33 11.02 12.58
CA ARG A 176 -14.74 10.17 11.47
C ARG A 176 -14.99 10.94 10.18
N SER A 177 -15.37 12.22 10.26
CA SER A 177 -15.78 12.99 9.09
C SER A 177 -14.67 13.13 8.04
N LEU A 178 -13.40 13.15 8.44
CA LEU A 178 -12.28 13.14 7.49
C LEU A 178 -12.18 11.81 6.72
N PHE A 179 -12.41 10.69 7.40
CA PHE A 179 -12.45 9.37 6.76
C PHE A 179 -13.67 9.22 5.84
N ASP A 180 -14.84 9.68 6.27
CA ASP A 180 -16.05 9.65 5.43
C ASP A 180 -15.89 10.53 4.18
N ALA A 181 -15.18 11.67 4.31
CA ALA A 181 -14.80 12.51 3.18
C ALA A 181 -13.90 11.77 2.20
N TRP A 182 -12.83 11.14 2.71
CA TRP A 182 -11.90 10.33 1.95
C TRP A 182 -12.61 9.21 1.17
N LEU A 183 -13.45 8.43 1.86
CA LEU A 183 -14.17 7.32 1.27
C LEU A 183 -15.13 7.79 0.16
N SER A 184 -15.85 8.89 0.41
CA SER A 184 -16.77 9.47 -0.57
C SER A 184 -16.04 10.01 -1.81
N LEU A 185 -14.90 10.69 -1.63
CA LEU A 185 -14.12 11.23 -2.75
C LEU A 185 -13.44 10.13 -3.56
N ARG A 186 -12.93 9.07 -2.92
CA ARG A 186 -12.46 7.89 -3.64
C ARG A 186 -13.56 7.26 -4.48
N MET A 187 -14.77 7.17 -3.94
CA MET A 187 -15.92 6.68 -4.69
C MET A 187 -16.26 7.59 -5.87
N ALA A 188 -16.27 8.92 -5.66
CA ALA A 188 -16.48 9.89 -6.74
C ALA A 188 -15.46 9.72 -7.87
N LEU A 189 -14.17 9.55 -7.53
CA LEU A 189 -13.11 9.35 -8.50
C LEU A 189 -13.32 8.07 -9.31
N ARG A 190 -13.72 6.97 -8.66
CA ARG A 190 -13.97 5.67 -9.33
C ARG A 190 -15.00 5.78 -10.46
N PHE A 191 -16.04 6.61 -10.28
CA PHE A 191 -17.07 6.80 -11.31
C PHE A 191 -16.57 7.52 -12.57
N VAL A 192 -15.56 8.40 -12.46
CA VAL A 192 -15.12 9.24 -13.58
C VAL A 192 -13.78 8.85 -14.18
N GLU A 193 -13.03 7.96 -13.54
CA GLU A 193 -11.64 7.68 -13.91
C GLU A 193 -11.49 6.96 -15.26
N ASN A 194 -12.50 6.19 -15.67
CA ASN A 194 -12.48 5.42 -16.93
C ASN A 194 -13.35 6.04 -18.04
N LEU A 195 -13.91 7.23 -17.80
CA LEU A 195 -14.60 7.97 -18.85
C LEU A 195 -13.58 8.47 -19.86
N SER A 196 -13.87 8.25 -21.15
CA SER A 196 -13.00 8.64 -22.26
C SER A 196 -12.72 10.14 -22.29
N ALA A 197 -13.74 10.95 -21.96
CA ALA A 197 -13.61 12.38 -21.73
C ALA A 197 -13.66 12.68 -20.22
N ARG A 198 -12.63 13.34 -19.70
CA ARG A 198 -12.58 13.73 -18.29
C ARG A 198 -13.65 14.80 -18.00
N PRO A 199 -14.64 14.54 -17.12
CA PRO A 199 -15.64 15.53 -16.77
C PRO A 199 -15.06 16.64 -15.90
N GLY A 200 -15.72 17.81 -15.89
CA GLY A 200 -15.27 18.97 -15.10
C GLY A 200 -15.08 18.67 -13.59
N VAL A 201 -15.87 17.74 -13.04
CA VAL A 201 -15.78 17.31 -11.64
C VAL A 201 -14.47 16.58 -11.32
N HIS A 202 -13.82 15.94 -12.30
CA HIS A 202 -12.62 15.13 -12.07
C HIS A 202 -11.49 15.94 -11.41
N GLY A 203 -11.18 17.12 -11.92
CA GLY A 203 -10.11 17.96 -11.36
C GLY A 203 -10.39 18.38 -9.91
N ARG A 204 -11.66 18.65 -9.59
CA ARG A 204 -12.09 19.03 -8.24
C ARG A 204 -12.00 17.85 -7.27
N ILE A 205 -12.38 16.65 -7.72
CA ILE A 205 -12.24 15.41 -6.93
C ILE A 205 -10.78 15.18 -6.59
N VAL A 206 -9.88 15.20 -7.58
CA VAL A 206 -8.45 14.93 -7.39
C VAL A 206 -7.81 15.93 -6.42
N ALA A 207 -8.11 17.23 -6.59
CA ALA A 207 -7.57 18.26 -5.71
C ALA A 207 -8.00 18.05 -4.24
N LEU A 208 -9.31 17.90 -4.01
CA LEU A 208 -9.83 17.75 -2.65
C LEU A 208 -9.43 16.41 -2.02
N LEU A 209 -9.39 15.33 -2.80
CA LEU A 209 -8.92 14.03 -2.34
C LEU A 209 -7.45 14.11 -1.90
N GLY A 210 -6.60 14.80 -2.66
CA GLY A 210 -5.19 15.00 -2.27
C GLY A 210 -5.03 15.76 -0.94
N GLU A 211 -5.84 16.80 -0.70
CA GLU A 211 -5.87 17.50 0.59
C GLU A 211 -6.29 16.56 1.74
N VAL A 212 -7.37 15.80 1.51
CA VAL A 212 -7.89 14.83 2.48
C VAL A 212 -6.86 13.74 2.79
N ASP A 213 -6.18 13.18 1.78
CA ASP A 213 -5.15 12.15 1.94
C ASP A 213 -3.99 12.64 2.82
N VAL A 214 -3.49 13.86 2.58
CA VAL A 214 -2.41 14.45 3.38
C VAL A 214 -2.84 14.61 4.84
N GLU A 215 -4.03 15.16 5.09
CA GLU A 215 -4.54 15.37 6.45
C GLU A 215 -4.78 14.03 7.17
N LEU A 216 -5.35 13.04 6.47
CA LEU A 216 -5.67 11.73 7.00
C LEU A 216 -4.40 10.93 7.35
N GLN A 217 -3.39 10.95 6.49
CA GLN A 217 -2.09 10.33 6.74
C GLN A 217 -1.33 11.00 7.90
N ALA A 218 -1.38 12.33 8.00
CA ALA A 218 -0.81 13.06 9.13
C ALA A 218 -1.48 12.66 10.45
N ARG A 219 -2.82 12.52 10.44
CA ARG A 219 -3.59 12.09 11.63
C ARG A 219 -3.26 10.65 12.03
N CYS A 220 -3.18 9.73 11.08
CA CYS A 220 -2.76 8.35 11.36
C CYS A 220 -1.35 8.29 11.94
N SER A 221 -0.38 8.97 11.31
CA SER A 221 1.01 8.98 11.75
C SER A 221 1.17 9.56 13.16
N ARG A 222 0.46 10.65 13.47
CA ARG A 222 0.48 11.28 14.80
C ARG A 222 -0.09 10.37 15.88
N LEU A 223 -1.22 9.73 15.62
CA LEU A 223 -1.84 8.83 16.59
C LEU A 223 -0.99 7.58 16.80
N ARG A 224 -0.46 6.98 15.73
CA ARG A 224 0.50 5.87 15.81
C ARG A 224 1.69 6.23 16.70
N PHE A 225 2.34 7.35 16.41
CA PHE A 225 3.49 7.81 17.19
C PHE A 225 3.11 8.03 18.66
N THR A 226 1.89 8.50 18.93
CA THR A 226 1.38 8.65 20.30
C THR A 226 1.26 7.29 21.00
N VAL A 227 0.78 6.26 20.33
CA VAL A 227 0.74 4.88 20.86
C VAL A 227 2.15 4.40 21.17
N GLU A 228 3.04 4.42 20.17
CA GLU A 228 4.43 3.93 20.29
C GLU A 228 5.18 4.62 21.42
N ARG A 229 5.09 5.96 21.50
CA ARG A 229 5.71 6.74 22.57
C ARG A 229 5.11 6.41 23.93
N SER A 230 3.79 6.26 24.04
CA SER A 230 3.14 5.96 25.32
C SER A 230 3.54 4.58 25.84
N VAL A 231 3.69 3.58 24.95
CA VAL A 231 4.23 2.26 25.30
C VAL A 231 5.67 2.36 25.79
N ALA A 232 6.53 3.10 25.08
CA ALA A 232 7.94 3.29 25.49
C ALA A 232 8.09 4.00 26.86
N LEU A 233 7.08 4.75 27.28
CA LEU A 233 7.03 5.46 28.56
C LEU A 233 6.22 4.72 29.65
N ASP A 234 5.77 3.49 29.38
CA ASP A 234 4.90 2.70 30.28
C ASP A 234 3.54 3.38 30.61
N GLU A 235 3.10 4.32 29.76
CA GLU A 235 1.80 5.01 29.85
C GLU A 235 0.69 4.20 29.14
N LEU A 236 0.45 2.95 29.56
CA LEU A 236 -0.43 2.01 28.83
C LEU A 236 -1.87 2.52 28.63
N GLY A 237 -2.44 3.21 29.63
CA GLY A 237 -3.79 3.80 29.50
C GLY A 237 -3.87 4.85 28.39
N ARG A 238 -2.80 5.64 28.20
CA ARG A 238 -2.69 6.63 27.12
C ARG A 238 -2.48 5.96 25.77
N ALA A 239 -1.65 4.92 25.73
CA ALA A 239 -1.45 4.11 24.53
C ALA A 239 -2.79 3.54 24.02
N ARG A 240 -3.58 2.96 24.93
CA ARG A 240 -4.91 2.41 24.62
C ARG A 240 -5.87 3.47 24.11
N SER A 241 -5.94 4.62 24.79
CA SER A 241 -6.80 5.73 24.39
C SER A 241 -6.48 6.25 22.98
N ALA A 242 -5.20 6.35 22.62
CA ALA A 242 -4.76 6.76 21.30
C ALA A 242 -5.07 5.69 20.22
N ALA A 243 -4.95 4.40 20.55
CA ALA A 243 -5.32 3.31 19.65
C ALA A 243 -6.85 3.23 19.43
N ASP A 244 -7.65 3.47 20.47
CA ASP A 244 -9.11 3.60 20.35
C ASP A 244 -9.50 4.84 19.50
N GLU A 245 -8.75 5.95 19.61
CA GLU A 245 -8.97 7.11 18.74
C GLU A 245 -8.64 6.80 17.28
N LEU A 246 -7.62 5.99 17.01
CA LEU A 246 -7.37 5.49 15.65
C LEU A 246 -8.59 4.74 15.12
N LEU A 247 -9.19 3.80 15.86
CA LEU A 247 -10.38 3.08 15.39
C LEU A 247 -11.60 3.97 15.17
N ARG A 248 -11.79 5.01 16.01
CA ARG A 248 -12.86 5.99 15.79
C ARG A 248 -12.63 6.85 14.54
N THR A 249 -11.37 7.15 14.24
CA THR A 249 -10.98 7.92 13.05
C THR A 249 -11.02 7.05 11.79
N PHE A 250 -10.63 5.78 11.90
CA PHE A 250 -10.51 4.79 10.83
C PHE A 250 -11.43 3.59 11.11
N PRO A 251 -12.74 3.73 10.90
CA PRO A 251 -13.72 2.73 11.34
C PRO A 251 -13.75 1.46 10.49
N GLY A 252 -13.25 1.48 9.26
CA GLY A 252 -13.37 0.38 8.32
C GLY A 252 -12.03 -0.06 7.69
N PRO A 253 -11.98 -1.28 7.12
CA PRO A 253 -10.78 -1.89 6.59
C PRO A 253 -10.24 -1.22 5.32
N GLU A 254 -10.98 -0.27 4.74
CA GLU A 254 -10.59 0.44 3.52
C GLU A 254 -9.27 1.22 3.70
N HIS A 255 -8.93 1.59 4.94
CA HIS A 255 -7.70 2.28 5.29
C HIS A 255 -6.86 1.46 6.27
N ARG A 256 -5.56 1.26 5.98
CA ARG A 256 -4.64 0.40 6.75
C ARG A 256 -4.59 0.71 8.26
N CYS A 257 -4.80 1.98 8.62
CA CYS A 257 -4.74 2.41 10.01
C CYS A 257 -5.84 1.77 10.88
N HIS A 258 -6.92 1.27 10.27
CA HIS A 258 -7.89 0.42 10.95
C HIS A 258 -7.25 -0.89 11.44
N GLY A 259 -6.64 -1.67 10.52
CA GLY A 259 -5.98 -2.93 10.85
C GLY A 259 -4.83 -2.74 11.84
N MET A 260 -4.02 -1.71 11.62
CA MET A 260 -2.93 -1.32 12.53
C MET A 260 -3.44 -1.03 13.95
N ALA A 261 -4.53 -0.26 14.08
CA ALA A 261 -5.09 0.06 15.39
C ALA A 261 -5.66 -1.19 16.10
N ARG A 262 -6.31 -2.09 15.35
CA ARG A 262 -6.75 -3.39 15.88
C ARG A 262 -5.58 -4.21 16.40
N GLN A 263 -4.47 -4.26 15.66
CA GLN A 263 -3.27 -4.96 16.08
C GLN A 263 -2.70 -4.33 17.36
N MET A 264 -2.52 -3.01 17.40
CA MET A 264 -2.01 -2.31 18.59
C MET A 264 -2.85 -2.59 19.84
N LEU A 265 -4.18 -2.54 19.73
CA LEU A 265 -5.07 -2.86 20.86
C LEU A 265 -4.92 -4.32 21.31
N SER A 266 -4.82 -5.26 20.37
CA SER A 266 -4.58 -6.67 20.70
C SER A 266 -3.28 -6.89 21.46
N TRP A 267 -2.23 -6.10 21.18
CA TRP A 267 -0.96 -6.15 21.89
C TRP A 267 -1.00 -5.50 23.28
N LEU A 268 -1.82 -4.46 23.44
CA LEU A 268 -1.99 -3.76 24.73
C LEU A 268 -2.88 -4.53 25.71
N ASP A 269 -3.70 -5.45 25.20
CA ASP A 269 -4.64 -6.25 25.99
C ASP A 269 -4.09 -7.63 26.41
N GLY A 270 -2.97 -8.05 25.82
CA GLY A 270 -2.28 -9.32 26.11
C GLY A 270 -1.14 -9.13 27.10
#